data_AF-A0A926MGV7-F1
#
_entry.id   AF-A0A926MGV7-F1
#
_cell.length_a   1.000
_cell.length_b   1.000
_cell.length_c   1.000
_cell.angle_alpha   90.00
_cell.angle_beta   90.00
_cell.angle_gamma   90.00
#
_symmetry.space_group_name_H-M   'P 1'
#
loop_
_entity.id
_entity.type
_entity.pdbx_description
1 polymer ?
#
loop_
_entity_poly.entity_id
_entity_poly.type
_entity_poly.pdbx_seq_one_letter_code
_entity_poly.pdbx_strand_id
1 'polypeptide(L)'
;MTTKSSGFTLIELLVVVAILGIIAAIGITSYSGYVSSTKKKSTENIMRQISLGQTEYYSVNSIYYTGTGSSCTPSIATSEAIENELLGGAKSIIDPNVSPKKATAGYLICVADHASNYKIYAVEEDNSNGCNITLTADGSLRRDPAKC
;
A
#
# COMPACT_ATOMS: atom_id res chain seq x y z
N MET A 1 61.14 -1.56 2.89
CA MET A 1 60.17 -2.31 2.06
C MET A 1 59.12 -1.34 1.56
N THR A 2 59.24 -0.87 0.32
CA THR A 2 58.25 0.03 -0.29
C THR A 2 57.15 -0.82 -0.91
N THR A 3 56.00 -0.87 -0.27
CA THR A 3 54.79 -1.51 -0.81
C THR A 3 54.34 -0.74 -2.05
N LYS A 4 54.41 -1.37 -3.22
CA LYS A 4 53.93 -0.82 -4.48
C LYS A 4 52.41 -0.67 -4.36
N SER A 5 51.90 0.56 -4.39
CA SER A 5 50.45 0.80 -4.46
C SER A 5 49.97 0.42 -5.86
N SER A 6 49.25 -0.69 -5.97
CA SER A 6 48.59 -1.09 -7.22
C SER A 6 47.42 -0.13 -7.48
N GLY A 7 47.57 0.76 -8.45
CA GLY A 7 46.49 1.62 -8.92
C GLY A 7 45.55 0.86 -9.86
N PHE A 8 44.26 1.19 -9.82
CA PHE A 8 43.25 0.70 -10.78
C PHE A 8 43.52 1.26 -12.18
N THR A 9 43.31 0.45 -13.22
CA THR A 9 43.39 0.93 -14.60
C THR A 9 42.09 1.62 -15.02
N LEU A 10 42.18 2.63 -15.90
CA LEU A 10 41.00 3.29 -16.46
C LEU A 10 40.10 2.32 -17.24
N ILE A 11 40.69 1.32 -17.89
CA ILE A 11 39.94 0.32 -18.66
C ILE A 11 39.19 -0.65 -17.76
N GLU A 12 39.75 -1.05 -16.61
CA GLU A 12 39.02 -1.86 -15.62
C GLU A 12 37.79 -1.11 -15.11
N LEU A 13 37.92 0.18 -14.82
CA LEU A 13 36.80 0.98 -14.35
C LEU A 13 35.72 1.12 -15.44
N LEU A 14 36.12 1.32 -16.70
CA LEU A 14 35.19 1.47 -17.82
C LEU A 14 34.33 0.20 -18.02
N VAL A 15 34.96 -0.98 -17.98
CA VAL A 15 34.23 -2.25 -18.13
C VAL A 15 33.26 -2.48 -16.97
N VAL A 16 33.65 -2.15 -15.73
CA VAL A 16 32.77 -2.29 -14.57
C VAL A 16 31.52 -1.41 -14.70
N VAL A 17 31.70 -0.13 -15.08
CA VAL A 17 30.55 0.79 -15.26
C VAL A 17 29.65 0.32 -16.40
N ALA A 18 30.21 -0.22 -17.49
CA ALA A 18 29.43 -0.78 -18.59
C ALA A 18 28.55 -1.96 -18.15
N ILE A 19 29.09 -2.87 -17.34
CA ILE A 19 28.33 -4.01 -16.81
C ILE A 19 27.25 -3.54 -15.82
N LEU A 20 27.58 -2.62 -14.91
CA LEU A 20 26.62 -2.05 -13.95
C LEU A 20 25.46 -1.35 -14.65
N GLY A 21 25.71 -0.65 -15.77
CA GLY A 21 24.67 -0.01 -16.57
C GLY A 21 23.63 -0.99 -17.11
N ILE A 22 24.08 -2.14 -17.63
CA ILE A 22 23.18 -3.18 -18.17
C ILE A 22 22.33 -3.79 -17.04
N ILE A 23 22.94 -4.13 -15.92
CA ILE A 23 22.25 -4.72 -14.76
C ILE A 23 21.23 -3.73 -14.18
N ALA A 24 21.59 -2.45 -14.07
CA ALA A 24 20.69 -1.42 -13.57
C ALA A 24 19.43 -1.27 -14.43
N ALA A 25 19.58 -1.27 -15.76
CA ALA A 25 18.44 -1.14 -16.68
C ALA A 25 17.40 -2.26 -16.49
N ILE A 26 17.85 -3.50 -16.36
CA ILE A 26 16.97 -4.67 -16.14
C ILE A 26 16.44 -4.70 -14.70
N GLY A 27 17.27 -4.30 -13.74
CA GLY A 27 16.94 -4.29 -12.32
C GLY A 27 15.82 -3.31 -11.97
N ILE A 28 15.82 -2.11 -12.56
CA ILE A 28 14.84 -1.06 -12.25
C ILE A 28 13.40 -1.49 -12.60
N THR A 29 13.20 -2.06 -13.79
CA THR A 29 11.87 -2.47 -14.26
C THR A 29 11.31 -3.63 -13.42
N SER A 30 12.16 -4.60 -13.11
CA SER A 30 11.81 -5.76 -12.28
C SER A 30 11.49 -5.35 -10.83
N TYR A 31 12.29 -4.44 -10.27
CA TYR A 31 12.10 -3.95 -8.91
C TYR A 31 10.80 -3.16 -8.76
N SER A 32 10.45 -2.31 -9.73
CA SER A 32 9.19 -1.56 -9.71
C SER A 32 7.96 -2.48 -9.62
N GLY A 33 7.93 -3.56 -10.41
CA GLY A 33 6.86 -4.56 -10.35
C GLY A 33 6.79 -5.31 -9.01
N TYR A 34 7.94 -5.62 -8.42
CA TYR A 34 8.03 -6.24 -7.09
C TYR A 34 7.49 -5.31 -5.99
N VAL A 35 7.87 -4.03 -6.02
CA VAL A 35 7.37 -3.02 -5.07
C VAL A 35 5.85 -2.88 -5.18
N SER A 36 5.30 -2.74 -6.40
CA SER A 36 3.85 -2.67 -6.61
C SER A 36 3.12 -3.90 -6.05
N SER A 37 3.64 -5.11 -6.30
CA SER A 37 3.05 -6.35 -5.78
C SER A 37 3.10 -6.43 -4.24
N THR A 38 4.18 -5.92 -3.65
CA THR A 38 4.36 -5.87 -2.20
C THR A 38 3.41 -4.87 -1.55
N LYS A 39 3.24 -3.67 -2.15
CA LYS A 39 2.23 -2.70 -1.72
C LYS A 39 0.84 -3.32 -1.71
N LYS A 40 0.42 -3.98 -2.79
CA LYS A 40 -0.88 -4.68 -2.89
C LYS A 40 -1.04 -5.66 -1.73
N LYS A 41 -0.08 -6.59 -1.56
CA LYS A 41 -0.14 -7.60 -0.50
C LYS A 41 -0.18 -7.00 0.92
N SER A 42 0.55 -5.92 1.17
CA SER A 42 0.51 -5.18 2.43
C SER A 42 -0.88 -4.60 2.68
N THR A 43 -1.47 -3.97 1.66
CA THR A 43 -2.83 -3.42 1.72
C THR A 43 -3.86 -4.50 2.00
N GLU A 44 -3.77 -5.67 1.35
CA GLU A 44 -4.68 -6.79 1.62
C GLU A 44 -4.61 -7.26 3.08
N ASN A 45 -3.42 -7.26 3.67
CA ASN A 45 -3.24 -7.58 5.09
C ASN A 45 -3.86 -6.52 6.00
N ILE A 46 -3.69 -5.25 5.68
CA ILE A 46 -4.33 -4.13 6.41
C ILE A 46 -5.85 -4.22 6.30
N MET A 47 -6.41 -4.51 5.12
CA MET A 47 -7.86 -4.68 4.94
C MET A 47 -8.42 -5.83 5.80
N ARG A 48 -7.66 -6.91 5.99
CA ARG A 48 -8.03 -7.98 6.92
C ARG A 48 -7.97 -7.51 8.38
N GLN A 49 -7.00 -6.69 8.76
CA GLN A 49 -6.98 -6.09 10.10
C GLN A 49 -8.20 -5.18 10.33
N ILE A 50 -8.57 -4.38 9.32
CA ILE A 50 -9.79 -3.57 9.36
C ILE A 50 -11.03 -4.46 9.52
N SER A 51 -11.10 -5.63 8.86
CA SER A 51 -12.23 -6.55 9.03
C SER A 51 -12.36 -7.10 10.47
N LEU A 52 -11.23 -7.28 11.17
CA LEU A 52 -11.23 -7.63 12.59
C LEU A 52 -11.69 -6.45 13.44
N GLY A 53 -11.18 -5.25 13.18
CA GLY A 53 -11.61 -4.01 13.84
C GLY A 53 -13.11 -3.72 13.64
N GLN A 54 -13.67 -4.07 12.48
CA GLN A 54 -15.12 -3.97 12.22
C GLN A 54 -15.94 -4.92 13.09
N THR A 55 -15.41 -6.13 13.33
CA THR A 55 -16.07 -7.11 14.20
C THR A 55 -16.05 -6.64 15.65
N GLU A 56 -14.92 -6.08 16.09
CA GLU A 56 -14.79 -5.46 17.41
C GLU A 56 -15.74 -4.26 17.57
N TYR A 57 -15.77 -3.36 16.59
CA TYR A 57 -16.66 -2.20 16.59
C TYR A 57 -18.14 -2.61 16.61
N TYR A 58 -18.53 -3.65 15.85
CA TYR A 58 -19.88 -4.22 15.88
C TYR A 58 -20.22 -4.84 17.24
N SER A 59 -19.25 -5.51 17.90
CA SER A 59 -19.48 -6.09 19.22
C SER A 59 -19.81 -5.04 20.28
N VAL A 60 -19.32 -3.80 20.12
CA VAL A 60 -19.56 -2.71 21.07
C VAL A 60 -20.78 -1.87 20.67
N ASN A 61 -20.91 -1.55 19.38
CA ASN A 61 -21.91 -0.58 18.89
C ASN A 61 -23.13 -1.22 18.22
N SER A 62 -23.13 -2.54 18.00
CA SER A 62 -24.15 -3.29 17.24
C SER A 62 -24.36 -2.80 15.79
N ILE A 63 -23.44 -1.98 15.28
CA ILE A 63 -23.42 -1.45 13.91
C ILE A 63 -21.98 -1.52 13.38
N TYR A 64 -21.80 -1.64 12.07
CA TYR A 64 -20.48 -1.55 11.45
C TYR A 64 -20.09 -0.10 11.20
N TYR A 65 -18.78 0.19 11.23
CA TYR A 65 -18.28 1.50 10.86
C TYR A 65 -18.27 1.62 9.34
N THR A 66 -19.21 2.39 8.77
CA THR A 66 -19.31 2.61 7.32
C THR A 66 -19.46 4.09 7.02
N GLY A 67 -18.99 4.50 5.83
CA GLY A 67 -19.28 5.82 5.29
C GLY A 67 -20.73 5.96 4.83
N THR A 68 -21.12 7.17 4.43
CA THR A 68 -22.46 7.45 3.90
C THR A 68 -22.58 6.92 2.46
N GLY A 69 -23.22 5.76 2.29
CA GLY A 69 -23.60 5.21 0.99
C GLY A 69 -22.90 3.91 0.61
N SER A 70 -23.34 3.32 -0.51
CA SER A 70 -22.90 2.00 -0.98
C SER A 70 -21.55 1.98 -1.70
N SER A 71 -20.92 3.15 -1.83
CA SER A 71 -19.59 3.35 -2.39
C SER A 71 -18.89 4.48 -1.66
N CYS A 72 -17.57 4.43 -1.62
CA CYS A 72 -16.76 5.49 -1.01
C CYS A 72 -15.52 5.73 -1.88
N THR A 73 -14.99 6.95 -1.82
CA THR A 73 -13.72 7.32 -2.44
C THR A 73 -12.64 7.38 -1.36
N PRO A 74 -11.61 6.51 -1.41
CA PRO A 74 -10.55 6.55 -0.43
C PRO A 74 -9.80 7.89 -0.45
N SER A 75 -9.60 8.45 0.73
CA SER A 75 -8.86 9.69 0.96
C SER A 75 -8.01 9.56 2.22
N ILE A 76 -7.14 10.54 2.45
CA ILE A 76 -6.37 10.64 3.70
C ILE A 76 -7.33 10.70 4.90
N ALA A 77 -8.39 11.51 4.80
CA ALA A 77 -9.37 11.68 5.88
C ALA A 77 -10.11 10.37 6.22
N THR A 78 -10.54 9.60 5.21
CA THR A 78 -11.23 8.32 5.47
C THR A 78 -10.30 7.30 6.09
N SER A 79 -9.04 7.28 5.64
CA SER A 79 -8.01 6.37 6.15
C SER A 79 -7.67 6.69 7.60
N GLU A 80 -7.52 7.97 7.95
CA GLU A 80 -7.29 8.40 9.34
C GLU A 80 -8.46 8.10 10.25
N ALA A 81 -9.69 8.28 9.77
CA ALA A 81 -10.88 7.97 10.54
C ALA A 81 -10.94 6.46 10.86
N ILE A 82 -10.59 5.60 9.90
CA ILE A 82 -10.47 4.15 10.11
C ILE A 82 -9.39 3.83 11.14
N GLU A 83 -8.22 4.47 11.07
CA GLU A 83 -7.15 4.22 12.05
C GLU A 83 -7.59 4.54 13.47
N ASN A 84 -8.31 5.63 13.67
CA ASN A 84 -8.75 6.06 14.99
C ASN A 84 -9.90 5.20 15.52
N GLU A 85 -10.90 4.91 14.68
CA GLU A 85 -12.14 4.24 15.09
C GLU A 85 -12.04 2.70 15.10
N LEU A 86 -11.30 2.12 14.14
CA LEU A 86 -11.24 0.67 13.94
C LEU A 86 -9.90 0.04 14.34
N LEU A 87 -8.82 0.82 14.39
CA LEU A 87 -7.47 0.31 14.68
C LEU A 87 -6.90 0.90 15.98
N GLY A 88 -7.73 1.48 16.85
CA GLY A 88 -7.31 2.01 18.15
C GLY A 88 -6.23 3.11 18.06
N GLY A 89 -6.20 3.85 16.96
CA GLY A 89 -5.21 4.90 16.69
C GLY A 89 -3.91 4.42 16.04
N ALA A 90 -3.79 3.13 15.69
CA ALA A 90 -2.60 2.60 15.02
C ALA A 90 -2.38 3.27 13.65
N LYS A 91 -1.21 3.89 13.48
CA LYS A 91 -0.79 4.60 12.25
C LYS A 91 -0.24 3.65 11.18
N SER A 92 -1.08 2.69 10.79
CA SER A 92 -0.71 1.62 9.85
C SER A 92 -1.07 1.91 8.38
N ILE A 93 -1.91 2.91 8.12
CA ILE A 93 -2.42 3.28 6.80
C ILE A 93 -1.79 4.60 6.36
N ILE A 94 -1.74 5.60 7.25
CA ILE A 94 -1.24 6.94 6.99
C ILE A 94 0.02 7.21 7.83
N ASP A 95 1.03 7.83 7.19
CA ASP A 95 2.21 8.34 7.89
C ASP A 95 1.93 9.77 8.39
N PRO A 96 1.83 9.99 9.73
CA PRO A 96 1.58 11.31 10.30
C PRO A 96 2.82 12.22 10.26
N ASN A 97 4.02 11.70 9.98
CA ASN A 97 5.28 12.44 10.06
C ASN A 97 5.64 13.16 8.74
N VAL A 98 4.81 13.00 7.71
CA VAL A 98 5.02 13.61 6.39
C VAL A 98 3.93 14.67 6.13
N SER A 99 4.31 15.82 5.57
CA SER A 99 3.41 16.90 5.19
C SER A 99 3.60 17.25 3.71
N PRO A 100 2.61 17.04 2.82
CA PRO A 100 1.27 16.50 3.09
C PRO A 100 1.32 15.04 3.57
N LYS A 101 0.33 14.64 4.38
CA LYS A 101 0.20 13.25 4.88
C LYS A 101 0.08 12.29 3.70
N LYS A 102 0.68 11.10 3.84
CA LYS A 102 0.78 10.10 2.77
C LYS A 102 0.43 8.71 3.27
N ALA A 103 -0.03 7.86 2.35
CA ALA A 103 -0.24 6.45 2.64
C ALA A 103 1.09 5.70 2.85
N THR A 104 1.24 5.05 4.01
CA THR A 104 2.46 4.28 4.37
C THR A 104 2.73 3.14 3.39
N ALA A 105 1.69 2.41 3.00
CA ALA A 105 1.77 1.33 2.00
C ALA A 105 1.48 1.81 0.56
N GLY A 106 1.28 3.12 0.35
CA GLY A 106 0.88 3.70 -0.93
C GLY A 106 -0.61 3.57 -1.27
N TYR A 107 -1.43 3.02 -0.38
CA TYR A 107 -2.86 2.83 -0.57
C TYR A 107 -3.68 3.61 0.46
N LEU A 108 -4.69 4.33 -0.02
CA LEU A 108 -5.72 4.94 0.79
C LEU A 108 -6.91 3.99 0.89
N ILE A 109 -7.59 4.01 2.04
CA ILE A 109 -8.69 3.09 2.33
C ILE A 109 -9.95 3.85 2.74
N CYS A 110 -11.11 3.34 2.35
CA CYS A 110 -12.40 3.74 2.89
C CYS A 110 -13.30 2.51 3.09
N VAL A 111 -14.30 2.65 3.95
CA VAL A 111 -15.36 1.65 4.12
C VAL A 111 -16.68 2.23 3.65
N ALA A 112 -17.36 1.52 2.77
CA ALA A 112 -18.73 1.84 2.37
C ALA A 112 -19.73 0.86 2.99
N ASP A 113 -20.97 1.31 3.08
CA ASP A 113 -22.09 0.45 3.39
C ASP A 113 -22.29 -0.60 2.29
N HIS A 114 -22.69 -1.81 2.67
CA HIS A 114 -23.12 -2.80 1.71
C HIS A 114 -24.28 -3.63 2.27
N ALA A 115 -25.48 -3.03 2.17
CA ALA A 115 -26.72 -3.61 2.67
C ALA A 115 -26.70 -3.80 4.20
N SER A 116 -26.52 -5.02 4.70
CA SER A 116 -26.39 -5.30 6.14
C SER A 116 -24.94 -5.49 6.58
N ASN A 117 -23.99 -5.30 5.67
CA ASN A 117 -22.57 -5.52 5.89
C ASN A 117 -21.77 -4.29 5.45
N TYR A 118 -20.44 -4.43 5.45
CA TYR A 118 -19.51 -3.41 4.98
C TYR A 118 -18.72 -3.90 3.77
N LYS A 119 -18.16 -2.94 3.03
CA LYS A 119 -17.22 -3.18 1.94
C LYS A 119 -16.06 -2.21 2.04
N ILE A 120 -14.84 -2.74 2.05
CA ILE A 120 -13.61 -1.97 2.18
C ILE A 120 -13.05 -1.75 0.77
N TYR A 121 -12.77 -0.50 0.45
CA TYR A 121 -12.16 -0.08 -0.82
C TYR A 121 -10.77 0.45 -0.55
N ALA A 122 -9.80 -0.01 -1.33
CA ALA A 122 -8.45 0.51 -1.33
C ALA A 122 -8.05 0.97 -2.73
N VAL A 123 -7.52 2.19 -2.82
CA VAL A 123 -7.06 2.83 -4.06
C VAL A 123 -5.64 3.34 -3.83
N GLU A 124 -4.77 3.20 -4.84
CA GLU A 124 -3.39 3.69 -4.75
C GLU A 124 -3.38 5.22 -4.77
N GLU A 125 -2.65 5.85 -3.84
CA GLU A 125 -2.62 7.31 -3.63
C GLU A 125 -2.19 8.07 -4.90
N ASP A 126 -1.23 7.52 -5.64
CA ASP A 126 -0.64 8.19 -6.80
C ASP A 126 -1.47 8.07 -8.09
N ASN A 127 -2.64 7.40 -8.06
CA ASN A 127 -3.63 7.24 -9.14
C ASN A 127 -3.09 6.85 -10.53
N SER A 128 -1.82 6.47 -10.60
CA SER A 128 -1.05 6.20 -11.80
C SER A 128 -1.13 4.71 -12.08
N ASN A 129 -2.24 4.26 -12.68
CA ASN A 129 -2.50 2.86 -13.01
C ASN A 129 -2.50 1.90 -11.80
N GLY A 130 -2.81 2.42 -10.62
CA GLY A 130 -2.87 1.63 -9.40
C GLY A 130 -4.03 0.66 -9.35
N CYS A 131 -3.78 -0.51 -8.78
CA CYS A 131 -4.75 -1.60 -8.69
C CYS A 131 -5.77 -1.34 -7.61
N ASN A 132 -7.05 -1.18 -7.96
CA ASN A 132 -8.12 -1.04 -6.99
C ASN A 132 -8.45 -2.40 -6.36
N ILE A 133 -8.46 -2.44 -5.03
CA ILE A 133 -8.71 -3.65 -4.26
C ILE A 133 -9.96 -3.44 -3.42
N THR A 134 -10.85 -4.42 -3.45
CA THR A 134 -12.07 -4.43 -2.63
C THR A 134 -12.07 -5.68 -1.75
N LEU A 135 -12.43 -5.52 -0.48
CA LEU A 135 -12.65 -6.63 0.45
C LEU A 135 -14.09 -6.54 0.96
N THR A 136 -14.83 -7.63 0.82
CA THR A 136 -16.19 -7.75 1.35
C THR A 136 -16.15 -8.45 2.72
N ALA A 137 -17.17 -8.25 3.56
CA ALA A 137 -17.24 -8.80 4.92
C ALA A 137 -17.10 -10.32 5.02
N ASP A 138 -17.36 -11.08 3.94
CA ASP A 138 -17.14 -12.52 3.85
C ASP A 138 -15.64 -12.91 3.66
N GLY A 139 -14.75 -11.91 3.60
CA GLY A 139 -13.32 -12.11 3.36
C GLY A 139 -12.97 -12.30 1.88
N SER A 140 -13.95 -12.18 0.97
CA SER A 140 -13.70 -12.24 -0.47
C SER A 140 -12.95 -10.98 -0.92
N LEU A 141 -11.77 -11.22 -1.48
CA LEU A 141 -10.90 -10.17 -1.99
C LEU A 141 -11.01 -10.11 -3.51
N ARG A 142 -11.38 -8.94 -4.04
CA ARG A 142 -11.52 -8.71 -5.47
C ARG A 142 -10.61 -7.58 -5.91
N ARG A 143 -9.82 -7.86 -6.94
CA ARG A 143 -8.97 -6.87 -7.63
C ARG A 143 -9.68 -6.47 -8.92
N ASP A 144 -9.73 -5.17 -9.22
CA ASP A 144 -10.41 -4.68 -10.42
C ASP A 144 -9.53 -4.88 -11.67
N PRO A 145 -9.93 -5.72 -12.65
CA PRO A 145 -9.09 -6.06 -13.81
C PRO A 145 -8.96 -4.92 -14.84
N ALA A 146 -9.69 -3.80 -14.70
CA ALA A 146 -9.51 -2.63 -15.54
C ALA A 146 -8.46 -1.65 -14.95
N LYS A 147 -8.09 -1.85 -13.69
CA LYS A 147 -7.13 -1.04 -12.94
C LYS A 147 -5.94 -1.85 -12.41
N CYS A 148 -6.00 -3.16 -12.53
CA CYS A 148 -5.00 -4.17 -12.22
C CYS A 148 -4.82 -5.07 -13.46
#